data_AF-A0A6I5NFY4-F1
#
_entry.id   AF-A0A6I5NFY4-F1
#
_cell.length_a   1.000
_cell.length_b   1.000
_cell.length_c   1.000
_cell.angle_alpha   90.00
_cell.angle_beta   90.00
_cell.angle_gamma   90.00
#
_symmetry.space_group_name_H-M   'P 1'
#
loop_
_entity.id
_entity.type
_entity.pdbx_description
1 polymer ?
#
loop_
_entity_poly.entity_id
_entity_poly.type
_entity_poly.pdbx_seq_one_letter_code
_entity_poly.pdbx_strand_id
1 'polypeptide(L)'
;MTLQPKEPEKEAGQKARQAYLALAQQVIGDSSLDYTTLYQRFAQNDWAAIKLDDAVAAAALRQGLSPKETATVLHQGPYMQYQVHQQQAPIPAMRQYIKATVMQAVQRRVKTWTAQTKFQEQSTQRKTGFEME
;
A
#
# COMPACT_ATOMS: atom_id res chain seq x y z
N MET A 1 -17.24 -18.61 12.14
CA MET A 1 -17.88 -17.29 12.39
C MET A 1 -17.46 -16.36 11.28
N THR A 2 -18.41 -15.69 10.63
CA THR A 2 -18.12 -14.76 9.53
C THR A 2 -17.59 -13.46 10.12
N LEU A 3 -16.32 -13.12 9.85
CA LEU A 3 -15.75 -11.87 10.31
C LEU A 3 -16.41 -10.70 9.57
N GLN A 4 -16.95 -9.75 10.34
CA GLN A 4 -17.52 -8.52 9.81
C GLN A 4 -16.57 -7.35 10.07
N PRO A 5 -16.25 -6.54 9.05
CA PRO A 5 -15.46 -5.34 9.24
C PRO A 5 -16.28 -4.30 10.02
N LYS A 6 -15.64 -3.56 10.93
CA LYS A 6 -16.27 -2.38 11.54
C LYS A 6 -16.54 -1.33 10.46
N GLU A 7 -17.72 -0.74 10.40
CA GLU A 7 -17.99 0.37 9.47
C GLU A 7 -17.37 1.69 9.95
N PRO A 8 -16.87 2.55 9.04
CA PRO A 8 -16.35 3.85 9.42
C PRO A 8 -17.52 4.80 9.71
N GLU A 9 -17.51 5.38 10.91
CA GLU A 9 -18.55 6.29 11.38
C GLU A 9 -18.53 7.65 10.67
N LYS A 10 -17.39 8.03 10.07
CA LYS A 10 -17.16 9.34 9.45
C LYS A 10 -16.96 9.22 7.95
N GLU A 11 -17.43 10.22 7.21
CA GLU A 11 -17.27 10.32 5.75
C GLU A 11 -15.80 10.19 5.31
N ALA A 12 -14.87 10.82 6.04
CA ALA A 12 -13.44 10.69 5.78
C ALA A 12 -12.94 9.24 5.86
N GLY A 13 -13.47 8.45 6.79
CA GLY A 13 -13.16 7.02 6.91
C GLY A 13 -13.76 6.19 5.78
N GLN A 14 -14.96 6.53 5.34
CA GLN A 14 -15.63 5.88 4.19
C GLN A 14 -14.86 6.14 2.90
N LYS A 15 -14.45 7.39 2.65
CA LYS A 15 -13.59 7.77 1.51
C LYS A 15 -12.26 7.02 1.54
N ALA A 16 -11.60 6.96 2.70
CA ALA A 16 -10.35 6.23 2.85
C ALA A 16 -10.52 4.71 2.59
N ARG A 17 -11.67 4.14 2.98
CA ARG A 17 -11.99 2.72 2.73
C ARG A 17 -12.20 2.45 1.25
N GLN A 18 -12.95 3.32 0.57
CA GLN A 18 -13.13 3.22 -0.88
C GLN A 18 -11.80 3.33 -1.62
N ALA A 19 -10.92 4.25 -1.19
CA ALA A 19 -9.58 4.37 -1.75
C ALA A 19 -8.74 3.11 -1.52
N TYR A 20 -8.79 2.53 -0.31
CA TYR A 20 -8.10 1.26 -0.02
C TYR A 20 -8.63 0.14 -0.92
N LEU A 21 -9.95 0.00 -1.01
CA LEU A 21 -10.59 -1.03 -1.83
C LEU A 21 -10.17 -0.91 -3.30
N ALA A 22 -10.23 0.28 -3.88
CA ALA A 22 -9.84 0.52 -5.27
C ALA A 22 -8.37 0.14 -5.53
N LEU A 23 -7.46 0.51 -4.61
CA LEU A 23 -6.05 0.12 -4.70
C LEU A 23 -5.85 -1.38 -4.54
N ALA A 24 -6.56 -2.02 -3.62
CA ALA A 24 -6.49 -3.45 -3.39
C ALA A 24 -7.02 -4.24 -4.60
N GLN A 25 -8.14 -3.83 -5.18
CA GLN A 25 -8.69 -4.39 -6.43
C GLN A 25 -7.68 -4.32 -7.56
N GLN A 26 -6.99 -3.18 -7.72
CA GLN A 26 -5.94 -3.02 -8.73
C GLN A 26 -4.75 -3.95 -8.48
N VAL A 27 -4.31 -4.06 -7.23
CA VAL A 27 -3.16 -4.91 -6.83
C VAL A 27 -3.47 -6.40 -7.00
N ILE A 28 -4.69 -6.81 -6.65
CA ILE A 28 -5.15 -8.21 -6.74
C ILE A 28 -5.51 -8.57 -8.19
N GLY A 29 -5.91 -7.59 -9.01
CA GLY A 29 -6.40 -7.82 -10.37
C GLY A 29 -7.87 -8.28 -10.40
N ASP A 30 -8.65 -7.94 -9.38
CA ASP A 30 -10.07 -8.30 -9.26
C ASP A 30 -10.89 -7.05 -8.92
N SER A 31 -11.54 -6.47 -9.93
CA SER A 31 -12.37 -5.26 -9.79
C SER A 31 -13.76 -5.53 -9.21
N SER A 32 -14.18 -6.80 -9.16
CA SER A 32 -15.49 -7.20 -8.61
C SER A 32 -15.46 -7.37 -7.09
N LEU A 33 -14.26 -7.39 -6.51
CA LEU A 33 -14.05 -7.66 -5.10
C LEU A 33 -14.63 -6.53 -4.23
N ASP A 34 -15.62 -6.85 -3.40
CA ASP A 34 -16.11 -5.91 -2.38
C ASP A 34 -15.22 -5.92 -1.13
N TYR A 35 -15.40 -4.92 -0.26
CA TYR A 35 -14.60 -4.77 0.95
C TYR A 35 -14.82 -5.89 1.98
N THR A 36 -16.03 -6.43 2.08
CA THR A 36 -16.35 -7.49 3.05
C THR A 36 -15.64 -8.78 2.67
N THR A 37 -15.66 -9.13 1.39
CA THR A 37 -14.95 -10.28 0.83
C THR A 37 -13.44 -10.10 0.97
N LEU A 38 -12.92 -8.91 0.67
CA LEU A 38 -11.51 -8.57 0.91
C LEU A 38 -11.14 -8.75 2.39
N TYR A 39 -11.97 -8.24 3.30
CA TYR A 39 -11.75 -8.35 4.74
C TYR A 39 -11.68 -9.80 5.18
N GLN A 40 -12.65 -10.63 4.79
CA GLN A 40 -12.69 -12.04 5.15
C GLN A 40 -11.49 -12.83 4.62
N ARG A 41 -11.02 -12.53 3.41
CA ARG A 41 -9.88 -13.21 2.79
C ARG A 41 -8.55 -12.93 3.50
N PHE A 42 -8.36 -11.70 3.99
CA PHE A 42 -7.05 -11.24 4.47
C PHE A 42 -6.98 -11.03 5.98
N ALA A 43 -8.07 -10.73 6.69
CA ALA A 43 -8.06 -10.33 8.10
C ALA A 43 -7.31 -11.30 9.03
N GLN A 44 -7.46 -12.62 8.83
CA GLN A 44 -6.86 -13.65 9.69
C GLN A 44 -5.53 -14.21 9.19
N ASN A 45 -5.07 -13.78 8.01
CA ASN A 45 -3.82 -14.24 7.42
C ASN A 45 -2.82 -13.10 7.44
N ASP A 46 -2.10 -12.97 8.56
CA ASP A 46 -1.16 -11.88 8.81
C ASP A 46 -0.18 -11.69 7.65
N TRP A 47 0.40 -12.78 7.14
CA TRP A 47 1.36 -12.70 6.04
C TRP A 47 0.74 -12.18 4.75
N ALA A 48 -0.45 -12.69 4.38
CA ALA A 48 -1.13 -12.23 3.16
C ALA A 48 -1.59 -10.78 3.30
N ALA A 49 -2.08 -10.39 4.48
CA ALA A 49 -2.58 -9.05 4.75
C ALA A 49 -1.45 -8.01 4.76
N ILE A 50 -0.32 -8.33 5.39
CA ILE A 50 0.89 -7.48 5.38
C ILE A 50 1.41 -7.32 3.96
N LYS A 51 1.44 -8.39 3.16
CA LYS A 51 1.82 -8.30 1.74
C LYS A 51 0.88 -7.44 0.91
N LEU A 52 -0.42 -7.54 1.17
CA LEU A 52 -1.41 -6.69 0.52
C LEU A 52 -1.17 -5.22 0.89
N ASP A 53 -0.95 -4.91 2.15
CA ASP A 53 -0.66 -3.54 2.61
C ASP A 53 0.62 -2.98 1.97
N ASP A 54 1.68 -3.78 1.87
CA ASP A 54 2.93 -3.43 1.16
C ASP A 54 2.66 -3.05 -0.31
N ALA A 55 1.84 -3.85 -1.00
CA ALA A 55 1.52 -3.65 -2.40
C ALA A 55 0.56 -2.47 -2.63
N VAL A 56 -0.43 -2.29 -1.74
CA VAL A 56 -1.33 -1.13 -1.73
C VAL A 56 -0.54 0.15 -1.48
N ALA A 57 0.39 0.15 -0.53
CA ALA A 57 1.25 1.31 -0.26
C ALA A 57 2.07 1.70 -1.50
N ALA A 58 2.68 0.71 -2.16
CA ALA A 58 3.42 0.94 -3.39
C ALA A 58 2.52 1.45 -4.54
N ALA A 59 1.30 0.91 -4.67
CA ALA A 59 0.33 1.40 -5.65
C ALA A 59 -0.08 2.85 -5.39
N ALA A 60 -0.42 3.19 -4.14
CA ALA A 60 -0.84 4.54 -3.77
C ALA A 60 0.26 5.58 -4.06
N LEU A 61 1.51 5.29 -3.67
CA LEU A 61 2.65 6.17 -3.93
C LEU A 61 2.93 6.33 -5.44
N ARG A 62 2.74 5.27 -6.24
CA ARG A 62 2.87 5.35 -7.71
C ARG A 62 1.79 6.22 -8.34
N GLN A 63 0.58 6.21 -7.79
CA GLN A 63 -0.52 7.08 -8.21
C GLN A 63 -0.35 8.55 -7.74
N GLY A 64 0.73 8.88 -7.03
CA GLY A 64 1.05 10.24 -6.63
C GLY A 64 0.54 10.64 -5.26
N LEU A 65 -0.08 9.73 -4.49
CA LEU A 65 -0.48 10.03 -3.11
C LEU A 65 0.75 10.32 -2.25
N SER A 66 0.61 11.27 -1.34
CA SER A 66 1.65 11.55 -0.34
C SER A 66 1.77 10.40 0.67
N PRO A 67 2.90 10.29 1.39
CA PRO A 67 3.05 9.32 2.48
C PRO A 67 1.95 9.43 3.55
N LYS A 68 1.49 10.65 3.84
CA LYS A 68 0.42 10.90 4.82
C LYS A 68 -0.94 10.38 4.34
N GLU A 69 -1.27 10.61 3.07
CA GLU A 69 -2.50 10.09 2.47
C GLU A 69 -2.46 8.57 2.37
N THR A 70 -1.33 8.01 1.93
CA THR A 70 -1.11 6.55 1.89
C THR A 70 -1.31 5.92 3.27
N ALA A 71 -0.76 6.54 4.33
CA ALA A 71 -0.98 6.06 5.69
C ALA A 71 -2.47 6.09 6.05
N THR A 72 -3.18 7.19 5.75
CA THR A 72 -4.64 7.31 5.99
C THR A 72 -5.43 6.19 5.31
N VAL A 73 -5.07 5.85 4.08
CA VAL A 73 -5.68 4.74 3.33
C VAL A 73 -5.41 3.40 4.01
N LEU A 74 -4.16 3.11 4.39
CA LEU A 74 -3.80 1.85 5.06
C LEU A 74 -4.47 1.66 6.43
N HIS A 75 -4.94 2.73 7.10
CA HIS A 75 -5.73 2.56 8.33
C HIS A 75 -7.05 1.81 8.08
N GLN A 76 -7.51 1.76 6.82
CA GLN A 76 -8.70 1.03 6.41
C GLN A 76 -8.39 -0.37 5.87
N GLY A 77 -7.13 -0.84 5.95
CA GLY A 77 -6.76 -2.17 5.52
C GLY A 77 -7.32 -3.29 6.42
N PRO A 78 -7.60 -4.49 5.88
CA PRO A 78 -8.12 -5.61 6.66
C PRO A 78 -7.29 -5.95 7.89
N TYR A 79 -5.96 -5.94 7.77
CA TYR A 79 -5.06 -6.24 8.87
C TYR A 79 -5.23 -5.26 10.03
N MET A 80 -5.16 -3.96 9.73
CA MET A 80 -5.34 -2.89 10.74
C MET A 80 -6.70 -3.03 11.45
N GLN A 81 -7.76 -3.20 10.68
CA GLN A 81 -9.12 -3.28 11.20
C GLN A 81 -9.31 -4.53 12.08
N TYR A 82 -8.79 -5.68 11.66
CA TYR A 82 -8.85 -6.91 12.44
C TYR A 82 -8.05 -6.82 13.73
N GLN A 83 -6.79 -6.34 13.65
CA GLN A 83 -5.92 -6.24 14.81
C GLN A 83 -6.51 -5.31 15.87
N VAL A 84 -7.01 -4.13 15.49
CA VAL A 84 -7.55 -3.16 16.45
C VAL A 84 -8.92 -3.58 16.99
N HIS A 85 -9.83 -4.07 16.15
CA HIS A 85 -11.23 -4.27 16.55
C HIS A 85 -11.57 -5.69 17.01
N GLN A 86 -10.79 -6.70 16.58
CA GLN A 86 -11.03 -8.10 16.94
C GLN A 86 -9.97 -8.61 17.91
N GLN A 87 -8.69 -8.28 17.67
CA GLN A 87 -7.58 -8.70 18.54
C GLN A 87 -7.26 -7.70 19.65
N GLN A 88 -7.93 -6.54 19.68
CA GLN A 88 -7.70 -5.46 20.65
C GLN A 88 -6.24 -5.00 20.71
N ALA A 89 -5.53 -5.10 19.58
CA ALA A 89 -4.15 -4.66 19.46
C ALA A 89 -4.04 -3.16 19.77
N PRO A 90 -2.99 -2.71 20.47
CA PRO A 90 -2.81 -1.30 20.79
C PRO A 90 -2.73 -0.42 19.54
N ILE A 91 -3.62 0.56 19.44
CA ILE A 91 -3.66 1.53 18.33
C ILE A 91 -2.28 2.18 18.07
N PRO A 92 -1.48 2.58 19.08
CA PRO A 92 -0.16 3.16 18.83
C PRO A 92 0.79 2.20 18.09
N ALA A 93 0.78 0.91 18.44
CA ALA A 93 1.60 -0.10 17.79
C ALA A 93 1.19 -0.28 16.32
N MET A 94 -0.11 -0.33 16.07
CA MET A 94 -0.63 -0.48 14.72
C MET A 94 -0.41 0.76 13.83
N ARG A 95 -0.43 1.97 14.42
CA ARG A 95 0.00 3.20 13.73
C ARG A 95 1.48 3.16 13.35
N GLN A 96 2.33 2.62 14.23
CA GLN A 96 3.75 2.46 13.95
C GLN A 96 3.99 1.45 12.82
N TYR A 97 3.23 0.34 12.80
CA TYR A 97 3.22 -0.60 11.69
C TYR A 97 2.91 0.10 10.36
N ILE A 98 1.78 0.82 10.28
CA ILE A 98 1.40 1.55 9.04
C ILE A 98 2.49 2.53 8.62
N LYS A 99 3.04 3.30 9.56
CA LYS A 99 4.13 4.24 9.27
C LYS A 99 5.36 3.51 8.71
N ALA A 100 5.73 2.37 9.29
CA ALA A 100 6.85 1.56 8.82
C ALA A 100 6.62 1.03 7.40
N THR A 101 5.42 0.49 7.10
CA THR A 101 5.02 0.02 5.77
C THR A 101 5.14 1.12 4.73
N VAL A 102 4.60 2.31 5.01
CA VAL A 102 4.70 3.46 4.09
C VAL A 102 6.15 3.90 3.88
N MET A 103 6.94 4.01 4.96
CA MET A 103 8.34 4.41 4.85
C MET A 103 9.17 3.41 4.04
N GLN A 104 8.93 2.11 4.20
CA GLN A 104 9.58 1.09 3.38
C GLN A 104 9.19 1.23 1.91
N ALA A 105 7.91 1.48 1.61
CA ALA A 105 7.45 1.70 0.23
C ALA A 105 8.08 2.95 -0.40
N VAL A 106 8.20 4.06 0.35
CA VAL A 106 8.91 5.27 -0.09
C VAL A 106 10.38 4.97 -0.39
N GLN A 107 11.07 4.29 0.51
CA GLN A 107 12.48 3.93 0.31
C GLN A 107 12.68 3.03 -0.91
N ARG A 108 11.80 2.04 -1.12
CA ARG A 108 11.81 1.17 -2.31
C ARG A 108 11.63 2.02 -3.57
N ARG A 109 10.68 2.96 -3.60
CA ARG A 109 10.45 3.86 -4.74
C ARG A 109 11.69 4.71 -5.07
N VAL A 110 12.32 5.32 -4.05
CA VAL A 110 13.53 6.14 -4.23
C VAL A 110 14.70 5.29 -4.76
N LYS A 111 14.89 4.08 -4.23
CA LYS A 111 15.93 3.15 -4.72
C LYS A 111 15.70 2.74 -6.18
N THR A 112 14.46 2.41 -6.56
CA THR A 112 14.13 2.06 -7.95
C THR A 112 14.35 3.24 -8.89
N TRP A 113 13.94 4.45 -8.49
CA TRP A 113 14.16 5.67 -9.27
C TRP A 113 15.65 5.96 -9.48
N THR A 114 16.43 5.98 -8.40
CA THR A 114 17.88 6.24 -8.47
C THR A 114 18.64 5.20 -9.29
N ALA A 115 18.22 3.93 -9.26
CA ALA A 115 18.78 2.90 -10.13
C ALA A 115 18.48 3.20 -11.62
N GLN A 116 17.23 3.53 -11.95
CA GLN A 116 16.83 3.85 -13.33
C GLN A 116 17.59 5.06 -13.90
N THR A 117 17.78 6.12 -13.11
CA THR A 117 18.54 7.31 -13.55
C THR A 117 20.00 6.97 -13.87
N LYS A 118 20.67 6.17 -13.03
CA LYS A 118 22.07 5.75 -13.27
C LYS A 118 22.25 4.91 -14.53
N PHE A 119 21.30 4.02 -14.84
CA PHE A 119 21.34 3.22 -16.07
C PHE A 119 21.14 4.09 -17.32
N GLN A 120 20.29 5.12 -17.26
CA GLN A 120 20.12 6.07 -18.37
C GLN A 120 21.40 6.89 -18.61
N GLU A 121 22.03 7.46 -17.58
CA GLU A 121 23.25 8.26 -17.72
C GLU A 121 24.42 7.47 -18.33
N GLN A 122 24.62 6.21 -17.92
CA GLN A 122 25.67 5.35 -18.48
C GLN A 122 25.40 4.94 -19.94
N SER A 123 24.13 4.82 -20.34
CA SER A 123 23.77 4.49 -21.72
C SER A 123 23.96 5.67 -22.69
N THR A 124 23.79 6.90 -22.21
CA THR A 124 24.02 8.12 -23.01
C THR A 124 25.52 8.39 -23.20
N GLN A 125 26.35 8.16 -22.17
CA GLN A 125 27.81 8.31 -22.28
C GLN A 125 28.48 7.31 -23.23
N ARG A 126 27.89 6.11 -23.44
CA ARG A 126 28.43 5.14 -24.41
C ARG A 126 28.12 5.46 -25.87
N LYS A 127 27.11 6.31 -26.15
CA LYS A 127 26.72 6.65 -27.53
C LYS A 127 27.44 7.86 -28.11
N THR A 128 28.01 8.73 -27.29
CA THR A 128 28.76 9.92 -27.76
C THR A 128 30.25 9.66 -28.01
N GLY A 129 30.73 8.43 -27.84
CA GLY A 129 32.13 8.05 -28.06
C GLY A 129 32.43 7.33 -29.37
N PHE A 130 31.50 7.30 -30.34
CA PHE A 130 31.61 6.49 -31.57
C PHE A 130 31.33 7.27 -32.87
N GLU A 131 31.64 8.57 -32.89
CA GLU A 131 31.71 9.37 -34.12
C GLU A 131 33.05 10.11 -34.16
N MET A 132 34.13 9.38 -34.45
CA MET A 132 35.32 9.91 -35.13
C MET A 132 36.10 8.72 -35.66
N GLU A 133 35.76 8.30 -36.88
CA GLU A 133 36.71 7.82 -37.90
C GLU A 133 36.07 7.93 -39.28
#